data_AF-A0A5N6E537-F1
#
_entry.id   AF-A0A5N6E537-F1
#
_cell.length_a   1.000
_cell.length_b   1.000
_cell.length_c   1.000
_cell.angle_alpha   90.00
_cell.angle_beta   90.00
_cell.angle_gamma   90.00
#
_symmetry.space_group_name_H-M   'P 1'
#
loop_
_entity.id
_entity.type
_entity.pdbx_description
1 polymer ?
#
loop_
_entity_poly.entity_id
_entity_poly.type
_entity_poly.pdbx_seq_one_letter_code
_entity_poly.pdbx_strand_id
1 'polypeptide(L)'
;MAARELKTWEISHRRAQAIVMTLDDVANLTPKFWHCHKDGMIIHEPVAYILFTIPLNLVTGTVVKFIPSRPDLEPLLKETLYWLREVQ
;
A
#
# COMPACT_ATOMS: atom_id res chain seq x y z
N MET A 1 1.10 -27.98 -7.61
CA MET A 1 1.15 -26.57 -8.08
C MET A 1 0.70 -25.60 -7.00
N ALA A 2 -0.49 -25.78 -6.41
CA ALA A 2 -1.05 -24.88 -5.39
C ALA A 2 -0.10 -24.47 -4.23
N ALA A 3 0.65 -25.41 -3.63
CA ALA A 3 1.54 -25.10 -2.50
C ALA A 3 2.69 -24.13 -2.86
N ARG A 4 3.16 -24.16 -4.11
CA ARG A 4 4.23 -23.24 -4.58
C ARG A 4 3.67 -21.83 -4.81
N GLU A 5 2.44 -21.73 -5.30
CA GLU A 5 1.75 -20.46 -5.54
C GLU A 5 1.39 -19.78 -4.22
N LEU A 6 0.87 -20.54 -3.25
CA LEU A 6 0.65 -20.07 -1.86
C LEU A 6 1.93 -19.48 -1.27
N LYS A 7 3.05 -20.20 -1.35
CA LYS A 7 4.35 -19.71 -0.86
C LYS A 7 4.81 -18.43 -1.58
N THR A 8 4.51 -18.29 -2.87
CA THR A 8 4.91 -17.12 -3.68
C THR A 8 4.05 -15.90 -3.32
N TRP A 9 2.76 -16.12 -3.07
CA TRP A 9 1.85 -15.09 -2.57
C TRP A 9 2.28 -14.59 -1.19
N GLU A 10 2.57 -15.49 -0.24
CA GLU A 10 3.01 -15.13 1.12
C GLU A 10 4.27 -14.26 1.11
N ILE A 11 5.24 -14.60 0.27
CA ILE A 11 6.47 -13.81 0.13
C ILE A 11 6.16 -12.41 -0.43
N SER A 12 5.35 -12.34 -1.48
CA SER A 12 4.97 -11.06 -2.10
C SER A 12 4.17 -10.19 -1.13
N HIS A 13 3.29 -10.82 -0.35
CA HIS A 13 2.52 -10.15 0.69
C HIS A 13 3.46 -9.55 1.74
N ARG A 14 4.38 -10.36 2.32
CA ARG A 14 5.40 -9.89 3.29
C ARG A 14 6.23 -8.73 2.79
N ARG A 15 6.63 -8.76 1.52
CA ARG A 15 7.35 -7.66 0.86
C ARG A 15 6.53 -6.38 0.81
N ALA A 16 5.24 -6.48 0.48
CA ALA A 16 4.33 -5.33 0.53
C ALA A 16 4.17 -4.78 1.96
N GLN A 17 4.10 -5.63 3.00
CA GLN A 17 3.99 -5.18 4.41
C GLN A 17 5.22 -4.39 4.88
N ALA A 18 6.40 -4.69 4.32
CA ALA A 18 7.63 -3.99 4.66
C ALA A 18 7.67 -2.55 4.13
N ILE A 19 6.80 -2.19 3.19
CA ILE A 19 6.67 -0.84 2.66
C ILE A 19 5.82 -0.02 3.62
N VAL A 20 6.47 0.90 4.33
CA VAL A 20 5.79 1.79 5.28
C VAL A 20 5.46 3.10 4.59
N MET A 21 4.17 3.40 4.39
CA MET A 21 3.70 4.70 3.89
C MET A 21 2.83 5.39 4.94
N THR A 22 2.95 6.72 5.06
CA THR A 22 2.06 7.52 5.91
C THR A 22 0.94 8.17 5.10
N LEU A 23 -0.11 8.65 5.77
CA LEU A 23 -1.15 9.44 5.09
C LEU A 23 -0.58 10.72 4.48
N ASP A 24 0.39 11.35 5.15
CA ASP A 24 1.09 12.54 4.65
C ASP A 24 1.87 12.25 3.38
N ASP A 25 2.60 11.13 3.35
CA ASP A 25 3.34 10.70 2.16
C ASP A 25 2.44 10.58 0.92
N VAL A 26 1.22 10.06 1.12
CA VAL A 26 0.22 9.89 0.04
C VAL A 26 -0.48 11.20 -0.30
N ALA A 27 -0.87 11.99 0.71
CA ALA A 27 -1.56 13.26 0.51
C ALA A 27 -0.70 14.28 -0.24
N ASN A 28 0.59 14.32 0.09
CA ASN A 28 1.53 15.30 -0.42
C ASN A 28 2.48 14.76 -1.49
N LEU A 29 2.30 13.49 -1.90
CA LEU A 29 3.13 12.82 -2.92
C LEU A 29 4.62 13.03 -2.65
N THR A 30 5.04 12.74 -1.42
CA THR A 30 6.40 13.03 -0.94
C THR A 30 7.45 12.29 -1.79
N PRO A 31 8.74 12.66 -1.71
CA PRO A 31 9.80 11.92 -2.40
C PRO A 31 9.78 10.41 -2.09
N LYS A 32 9.34 10.02 -0.89
CA LYS A 32 9.17 8.63 -0.47
C LYS A 32 8.08 7.91 -1.27
N PHE A 33 6.92 8.55 -1.48
CA PHE A 33 5.89 8.03 -2.38
C PHE A 33 6.48 7.74 -3.76
N TRP A 34 7.20 8.69 -4.34
CA TRP A 34 7.76 8.55 -5.68
C TRP A 34 8.90 7.55 -5.77
N HIS A 35 9.68 7.38 -4.71
CA HIS A 35 10.74 6.37 -4.66
C HIS A 35 10.16 4.97 -4.87
N CYS A 36 9.12 4.59 -4.13
CA CYS A 36 8.45 3.29 -4.27
C CYS A 36 7.79 3.07 -5.64
N HIS A 37 7.46 4.13 -6.38
CA HIS A 37 6.89 4.02 -7.74
C HIS A 37 7.97 3.97 -8.85
N LYS A 38 9.23 4.33 -8.54
CA LYS A 38 10.31 4.49 -9.54
C LYS A 38 11.54 3.63 -9.26
N ASP A 39 11.58 2.90 -8.15
CA ASP A 39 12.67 1.99 -7.78
C ASP A 39 12.76 0.72 -8.65
N GLY A 40 11.81 0.52 -9.56
CA GLY A 40 11.75 -0.65 -10.43
C GLY A 40 11.07 -1.86 -9.80
N MET A 41 10.46 -1.74 -8.61
CA MET A 41 9.81 -2.85 -7.91
C MET A 41 8.72 -3.51 -8.76
N ILE A 42 7.99 -2.76 -9.60
CA ILE A 42 6.99 -3.33 -10.51
C ILE A 42 7.58 -4.37 -11.49
N ILE A 43 8.86 -4.26 -11.84
CA ILE A 43 9.54 -5.17 -12.79
C ILE A 43 9.94 -6.47 -12.09
N HIS A 44 10.41 -6.38 -10.84
CA HIS A 44 10.97 -7.52 -10.11
C HIS A 44 9.95 -8.21 -9.20
N GLU A 45 8.99 -7.47 -8.66
CA GLU A 45 8.01 -7.91 -7.67
C GLU A 45 6.61 -7.32 -7.96
N PRO A 46 6.02 -7.62 -9.14
CA PRO A 46 4.76 -7.01 -9.58
C PRO A 46 3.61 -7.28 -8.61
N VAL A 47 3.56 -8.46 -7.98
CA VAL A 47 2.51 -8.81 -7.03
C VAL A 47 2.60 -7.94 -5.76
N ALA A 48 3.79 -7.81 -5.17
CA ALA A 48 4.00 -6.94 -4.01
C ALA A 48 3.70 -5.47 -4.35
N TYR A 49 4.13 -5.03 -5.54
CA TYR A 49 3.84 -3.69 -6.05
C TYR A 49 2.34 -3.44 -6.15
N ILE A 50 1.59 -4.35 -6.74
CA ILE A 50 0.13 -4.23 -6.88
C ILE A 50 -0.55 -4.22 -5.50
N LEU A 51 -0.17 -5.13 -4.60
CA LEU A 51 -0.74 -5.24 -3.26
C LEU A 51 -0.60 -3.93 -2.46
N PHE A 52 0.52 -3.23 -2.59
CA PHE A 52 0.75 -1.96 -1.91
C PHE A 52 0.18 -0.76 -2.68
N THR A 53 0.31 -0.69 -4.01
CA THR A 53 -0.04 0.52 -4.78
C THR A 53 -1.52 0.67 -5.06
N ILE A 54 -2.28 -0.41 -5.24
CA ILE A 54 -3.71 -0.28 -5.56
C ILE A 54 -4.49 0.38 -4.41
N PRO A 55 -4.42 -0.11 -3.15
CA PRO A 55 -5.15 0.52 -2.06
C PRO A 55 -4.69 1.96 -1.84
N LEU A 56 -3.39 2.19 -1.95
CA LEU A 56 -2.77 3.49 -1.75
C LEU A 56 -3.15 4.52 -2.82
N ASN A 57 -3.18 4.14 -4.09
CA ASN A 57 -3.50 5.04 -5.21
C ASN A 57 -5.02 5.26 -5.33
N LEU A 58 -5.80 4.17 -5.34
CA LEU A 58 -7.22 4.24 -5.65
C LEU A 58 -8.08 4.63 -4.44
N VAL A 59 -7.74 4.13 -3.25
CA VAL A 59 -8.52 4.40 -2.03
C VAL A 59 -7.90 5.57 -1.27
N THR A 60 -6.68 5.42 -0.75
CA THR A 60 -6.05 6.46 0.09
C THR A 60 -5.85 7.75 -0.70
N GLY A 61 -5.26 7.71 -1.89
CA GLY A 61 -5.01 8.90 -2.72
C GLY A 61 -6.27 9.65 -3.14
N THR A 62 -7.39 8.96 -3.26
CA THR A 62 -8.70 9.57 -3.56
C THR A 62 -9.32 10.16 -2.30
N VAL A 63 -9.41 9.35 -1.23
CA VAL A 63 -10.21 9.67 -0.05
C VAL A 63 -9.51 10.66 0.88
N VAL A 64 -8.17 10.70 0.91
CA VAL A 64 -7.40 11.59 1.78
C VAL A 64 -7.73 13.07 1.61
N LYS A 65 -8.15 13.47 0.41
CA LYS A 65 -8.55 14.85 0.09
C LYS A 65 -9.82 15.30 0.82
N PHE A 66 -10.63 14.37 1.30
CA PHE A 66 -11.86 14.66 2.02
C PHE A 66 -11.66 14.76 3.53
N ILE A 67 -10.50 14.40 4.09
CA ILE A 67 -10.26 14.46 5.54
C ILE A 67 -10.55 15.84 6.16
N PRO A 68 -10.18 16.99 5.55
CA PRO A 68 -10.46 18.29 6.14
C PRO A 68 -11.95 18.57 6.40
N SER A 69 -12.85 18.00 5.58
CA SER A 69 -14.31 18.13 5.73
C SER A 69 -14.97 16.89 6.35
N ARG A 70 -14.25 15.76 6.39
CA ARG A 70 -14.71 14.45 6.88
C ARG A 70 -13.59 13.77 7.69
N PRO A 71 -13.26 14.29 8.89
CA PRO A 71 -12.21 13.71 9.74
C PRO A 71 -12.54 12.29 10.21
N ASP A 72 -13.82 11.91 10.18
CA ASP A 72 -14.30 10.56 10.47
C ASP A 72 -13.77 9.48 9.49
N LEU A 73 -13.21 9.87 8.34
CA LEU A 73 -12.61 8.95 7.36
C LEU A 73 -11.17 8.56 7.69
N GLU A 74 -10.51 9.25 8.62
CA GLU A 74 -9.11 8.97 8.97
C GLU A 74 -8.87 7.52 9.45
N PRO A 75 -9.73 6.90 10.27
CA PRO A 75 -9.59 5.49 10.66
C PRO A 75 -9.61 4.53 9.46
N LEU A 76 -10.51 4.75 8.49
CA LEU A 76 -10.62 3.94 7.27
C LEU A 76 -9.32 4.02 6.44
N LEU A 77 -8.74 5.20 6.33
CA LEU A 77 -7.48 5.37 5.59
C LEU A 77 -6.29 4.74 6.30
N LYS A 78 -6.26 4.78 7.65
CA LYS A 78 -5.27 4.07 8.44
C LYS A 78 -5.41 2.56 8.23
N GLU A 79 -6.62 2.01 8.27
CA GLU A 79 -6.86 0.60 7.99
C GLU A 79 -6.39 0.23 6.58
N THR A 80 -6.64 1.06 5.58
CA THR A 80 -6.16 0.81 4.20
C THR A 80 -4.63 0.69 4.12
N LEU A 81 -3.89 1.52 4.87
CA LEU A 81 -2.42 1.47 4.93
C LEU A 81 -1.89 0.33 5.81
N TYR A 82 -2.66 -0.10 6.80
CA TYR A 82 -2.27 -1.12 7.79
C TYR A 82 -2.87 -2.50 7.55
N TRP A 83 -3.81 -2.67 6.61
CA TRP A 83 -4.41 -3.96 6.28
C TRP A 83 -3.35 -4.95 5.79
N LEU A 84 -2.26 -4.44 5.22
CA LEU A 84 -1.06 -5.23 4.94
C LEU A 84 -0.34 -5.71 6.21
N ARG A 85 -0.80 -5.49 7.44
CA ARG A 85 -0.08 -5.92 8.67
C ARG A 85 -0.82 -6.98 9.47
N GLU A 86 -2.06 -7.31 9.10
CA GLU A 86 -2.86 -8.33 9.79
C GLU A 86 -3.10 -9.55 8.91
N VAL A 87 -2.19 -10.51 9.01
CA VAL A 87 -2.48 -11.93 8.78
C VAL A 87 -1.74 -12.70 9.87
N GLN A 88 -2.46 -13.04 10.95
CA GLN A 88 -2.06 -14.10 11.89
C GLN A 88 -2.74 -15.40 11.48
#